data_AF-A0A143ZA76-F1
#
_entry.id   AF-A0A143ZA76-F1
#
_cell.length_a   1.000
_cell.length_b   1.000
_cell.length_c   1.000
_cell.angle_alpha   90.00
_cell.angle_beta   90.00
_cell.angle_gamma   90.00
#
_symmetry.space_group_name_H-M   'P 1'
#
loop_
_entity.id
_entity.type
_entity.pdbx_description
1 polymer ?
#
loop_
_entity_poly.entity_id
_entity_poly.type
_entity_poly.pdbx_seq_one_letter_code
_entity_poly.pdbx_strand_id
1 'polypeptide(L)'
;MTLALNAYSPVSNKLLIALSGLNRENKLETADGRTEYHYEKHEYGIKDSYLSFTWSQIKQMLLFVGLSDSDGNIIHVKESDLAAAMKCSERTVQRNNKIFSDRGILKWSRLYSGTISVQFTNYLDDIMDLQEITDTVRDQSSCVELPEFENRKFRSKSGYTILTRENLEFLLELDDVNALRLSLRALRAIEKDIHVNNEEESFFSYAEIKNSIPPYLRYKKAVLSLLSKVEGLFKLEIFDTERKLDRLFHEKLSSSKALAKKVKGGFVASLRPKNEFNARHQRQQEQIVFSHKLTLFAQNMASNALYKAQESVLNVSERVALISSFGLKTAEKALKIIEAEFENNLSATPLTRAFNENSSICLRNLALNLKF
;
A
#
# COMPACT_ATOMS: atom_id res chain seq x y z
N MET A 1 4.24 -18.90 -12.81
CA MET A 1 3.67 -18.98 -11.45
C MET A 1 3.44 -17.54 -11.02
N THR A 2 2.23 -17.15 -10.64
CA THR A 2 1.93 -15.76 -10.26
C THR A 2 2.49 -15.52 -8.85
N LEU A 3 3.28 -14.47 -8.65
CA LEU A 3 3.79 -14.11 -7.33
C LEU A 3 2.61 -13.89 -6.37
N ALA A 4 2.68 -14.49 -5.17
CA ALA A 4 1.67 -14.33 -4.14
C ALA A 4 1.85 -13.00 -3.40
N LEU A 5 1.39 -11.90 -4.02
CA LEU A 5 1.39 -10.58 -3.39
C LEU A 5 0.35 -10.49 -2.27
N ASN A 6 0.64 -9.72 -1.23
CA ASN A 6 -0.34 -9.39 -0.21
C ASN A 6 -1.57 -8.71 -0.85
N ALA A 7 -2.77 -9.02 -0.35
CA ALA A 7 -4.01 -8.41 -0.80
C ALA A 7 -4.04 -6.89 -0.54
N TYR A 8 -3.47 -6.47 0.60
CA TYR A 8 -3.33 -5.08 1.01
C TYR A 8 -1.92 -4.83 1.52
N SER A 9 -1.21 -3.91 0.87
CA SER A 9 0.16 -3.54 1.19
C SER A 9 0.21 -2.07 1.64
N PRO A 10 0.49 -1.79 2.92
CA PRO A 10 0.71 -0.42 3.37
C PRO A 10 2.04 0.11 2.82
N VAL A 11 2.01 1.34 2.31
CA VAL A 11 3.19 2.04 1.80
C VAL A 11 3.22 3.43 2.41
N SER A 12 4.33 3.83 3.03
CA SER A 12 4.43 5.20 3.54
C SER A 12 4.35 6.24 2.42
N ASN A 13 3.74 7.38 2.72
CA ASN A 13 3.73 8.52 1.81
C ASN A 13 5.16 9.02 1.55
N LYS A 14 6.04 8.94 2.54
CA LYS A 14 7.50 9.16 2.41
C LYS A 14 8.10 8.31 1.28
N LEU A 15 7.83 7.00 1.26
CA LEU A 15 8.35 6.12 0.21
C LEU A 15 7.71 6.41 -1.15
N LEU A 16 6.39 6.65 -1.22
CA LEU A 16 5.74 7.03 -2.48
C LEU A 16 6.34 8.30 -3.11
N ILE A 17 6.68 9.29 -2.28
CA ILE A 17 7.33 10.53 -2.68
C ILE A 17 8.76 10.26 -3.19
N ALA A 18 9.52 9.42 -2.48
CA ALA A 18 10.86 9.02 -2.91
C ALA A 18 10.84 8.31 -4.28
N LEU A 19 9.92 7.35 -4.45
CA LEU A 19 9.77 6.56 -5.68
C LEU A 19 9.26 7.37 -6.87
N SER A 20 8.36 8.31 -6.63
CA SER A 20 7.86 9.22 -7.67
C SER A 20 8.88 10.28 -8.09
N GLY A 21 9.93 10.49 -7.31
CA GLY A 21 10.90 11.56 -7.51
C GLY A 21 10.42 12.88 -6.91
N LEU A 22 11.36 13.69 -6.41
CA LEU A 22 11.06 14.91 -5.66
C LEU A 22 10.44 16.01 -6.54
N ASN A 23 9.52 16.75 -5.95
CA ASN A 23 8.97 17.97 -6.53
C ASN A 23 10.07 19.01 -6.70
N ARG A 24 10.12 19.63 -7.88
CA ARG A 24 11.12 20.63 -8.26
C ARG A 24 10.72 22.05 -7.88
N GLU A 25 9.47 22.27 -7.51
CA GLU A 25 9.00 23.56 -7.01
C GLU A 25 9.27 23.65 -5.51
N ASN A 26 10.30 24.42 -5.18
CA ASN A 26 10.76 24.62 -3.81
C ASN A 26 10.60 26.06 -3.34
N LYS A 27 10.03 26.95 -4.16
CA LYS A 27 9.80 28.36 -3.80
C LYS A 27 8.31 28.57 -3.56
N LEU A 28 7.96 28.98 -2.35
CA LEU A 28 6.60 29.36 -2.00
C LEU A 28 6.59 30.84 -1.64
N GLU A 29 5.69 31.59 -2.27
CA GLU A 29 5.36 32.94 -1.82
C GLU A 29 4.35 32.85 -0.68
N THR A 30 4.74 33.37 0.48
CA THR A 30 3.87 33.54 1.63
C THR A 30 2.87 34.67 1.40
N ALA A 31 1.80 34.71 2.21
CA ALA A 31 0.77 35.76 2.13
C ALA A 31 1.35 37.18 2.28
N ASP A 32 2.49 37.30 2.98
CA ASP A 32 3.20 38.57 3.23
C ASP A 32 4.22 38.92 2.12
N GLY A 33 4.23 38.19 1.00
CA GLY A 33 5.12 38.43 -0.14
C GLY A 33 6.56 37.97 0.05
N ARG A 34 6.88 37.24 1.13
CA ARG A 34 8.21 36.64 1.34
C ARG A 34 8.31 35.29 0.64
N THR A 35 9.47 35.00 0.06
CA THR A 35 9.76 33.68 -0.53
C THR A 35 10.34 32.75 0.53
N GLU A 36 9.63 31.66 0.81
CA GLU A 36 10.14 30.55 1.63
C GLU A 36 10.58 29.39 0.75
N TYR A 37 11.67 28.74 1.16
CA TYR A 37 12.19 27.57 0.47
C TYR A 37 11.74 26.28 1.15
N HIS A 38 11.10 25.42 0.38
CA HIS A 38 10.52 24.18 0.86
C HIS A 38 11.03 23.00 0.03
N TYR A 39 11.70 22.04 0.69
CA TYR A 39 12.29 20.88 0.04
C TYR A 39 11.64 19.61 0.56
N GLU A 40 10.95 18.86 -0.32
CA GLU A 40 10.26 17.62 0.06
C GLU A 40 11.18 16.60 0.72
N LYS A 41 12.45 16.49 0.28
CA LYS A 41 13.43 15.60 0.92
C LYS A 41 13.51 15.85 2.44
N HIS A 42 13.56 17.11 2.85
CA HIS A 42 13.69 17.50 4.24
C HIS A 42 12.35 17.45 4.98
N GLU A 43 11.26 17.85 4.30
CA GLU A 43 9.90 17.73 4.84
C GLU A 43 9.58 16.28 5.24
N TYR A 44 9.89 15.31 4.38
CA TYR A 44 9.59 13.89 4.61
C TYR A 44 10.76 13.08 5.18
N GLY A 45 11.92 13.71 5.44
CA GLY A 45 13.09 13.02 6.00
C GLY A 45 13.60 11.88 5.11
N ILE A 46 13.59 12.05 3.79
CA ILE A 46 13.99 11.01 2.82
C ILE A 46 15.52 10.91 2.78
N LYS A 47 16.05 9.72 3.09
CA LYS A 47 17.49 9.42 3.02
C LYS A 47 17.97 9.40 1.57
N ASP A 48 19.21 9.81 1.34
CA ASP A 48 19.82 9.84 0.00
C ASP A 48 19.87 8.48 -0.70
N SER A 49 19.92 7.40 0.08
CA SER A 49 19.84 6.03 -0.43
C SER A 49 18.57 5.77 -1.25
N TYR A 50 17.45 6.40 -0.90
CA TYR A 50 16.14 6.24 -1.56
C TYR A 50 15.91 7.19 -2.73
N LEU A 51 16.90 8.01 -3.09
CA LEU A 51 16.76 8.96 -4.20
C LEU A 51 17.27 8.37 -5.52
N SER A 52 16.77 8.96 -6.61
CA SER A 52 17.23 8.67 -7.98
C SER A 52 17.06 7.23 -8.43
N PHE A 53 15.95 6.59 -8.05
CA PHE A 53 15.64 5.24 -8.54
C PHE A 53 15.32 5.23 -10.04
N THR A 54 15.88 4.23 -10.71
CA THR A 54 15.50 3.87 -12.08
C THR A 54 14.13 3.19 -12.09
N TRP A 55 13.53 3.06 -13.27
CA TRP A 55 12.23 2.39 -13.42
C TRP A 55 12.19 0.98 -12.85
N SER A 56 13.20 0.15 -13.16
CA SER A 56 13.26 -1.22 -12.63
C SER A 56 13.44 -1.22 -11.11
N GLN A 57 14.16 -0.25 -10.55
CA GLN A 57 14.30 -0.12 -9.10
C GLN A 57 12.99 0.28 -8.43
N ILE A 58 12.20 1.19 -9.02
CA ILE A 58 10.88 1.56 -8.51
C ILE A 58 9.97 0.33 -8.49
N LYS A 59 9.89 -0.40 -9.62
CA LYS A 59 9.06 -1.62 -9.70
C LYS A 59 9.48 -2.67 -8.69
N GLN A 60 10.78 -2.93 -8.55
CA GLN A 60 11.27 -3.92 -7.60
C GLN A 60 11.00 -3.53 -6.15
N MET A 61 11.10 -2.23 -5.82
CA MET A 61 10.76 -1.74 -4.48
C MET A 61 9.27 -1.93 -4.17
N LEU A 62 8.39 -1.56 -5.11
CA LEU A 62 6.94 -1.78 -4.96
C LEU A 62 6.62 -3.27 -4.83
N LEU A 63 7.28 -4.11 -5.62
CA LEU A 63 7.12 -5.56 -5.57
C LEU A 63 7.57 -6.13 -4.22
N PHE A 64 8.69 -5.66 -3.68
CA PHE A 64 9.17 -6.07 -2.37
C PHE A 64 8.23 -5.63 -1.25
N VAL A 65 7.68 -4.42 -1.30
CA VAL A 65 6.65 -3.99 -0.34
C VAL A 65 5.38 -4.86 -0.45
N GLY A 66 5.02 -5.27 -1.66
CA GLY A 66 3.89 -6.18 -1.90
C GLY A 66 4.11 -7.61 -1.41
N LEU A 67 5.36 -8.03 -1.23
CA LEU A 67 5.75 -9.38 -0.81
C LEU A 67 6.20 -9.46 0.65
N SER A 68 6.50 -8.33 1.29
CA SER A 68 7.05 -8.30 2.63
C SER A 68 5.99 -8.66 3.68
N ASP A 69 6.41 -9.36 4.72
CA ASP A 69 5.63 -9.52 5.95
C ASP A 69 5.65 -8.23 6.81
N SER A 70 4.99 -8.29 7.97
CA SER A 70 4.89 -7.19 8.94
C SER A 70 6.24 -6.75 9.51
N ASP A 71 7.28 -7.56 9.37
CA ASP A 71 8.64 -7.27 9.85
C ASP A 71 9.57 -6.82 8.70
N GLY A 72 9.05 -6.71 7.48
CA GLY A 72 9.82 -6.31 6.31
C GLY A 72 10.70 -7.42 5.73
N ASN A 73 10.36 -8.69 5.98
CA ASN A 73 11.06 -9.84 5.43
C ASN A 73 10.33 -10.42 4.23
N ILE A 74 11.10 -10.93 3.28
CA ILE A 74 10.65 -11.67 2.10
C ILE A 74 11.45 -12.97 2.07
N ILE A 75 10.75 -14.10 2.08
CA ILE A 75 11.37 -15.42 2.16
C ILE A 75 10.93 -16.23 0.95
N HIS A 76 11.86 -17.01 0.38
CA HIS A 76 11.60 -18.01 -0.65
C HIS A 76 11.03 -17.50 -1.98
N VAL A 77 11.51 -16.34 -2.47
CA VAL A 77 11.08 -15.81 -3.77
C VAL A 77 12.11 -16.10 -4.86
N LYS A 78 11.68 -16.57 -6.04
CA LYS A 78 12.58 -16.82 -7.17
C LYS A 78 12.89 -15.54 -7.94
N GLU A 79 14.16 -15.37 -8.33
CA GLU A 79 14.58 -14.25 -9.17
C GLU A 79 13.87 -14.25 -10.54
N SER A 80 13.55 -15.42 -11.09
CA SER A 80 12.78 -15.59 -12.34
C SER A 80 11.37 -15.00 -12.25
N ASP A 81 10.70 -15.19 -11.11
CA ASP A 81 9.33 -14.73 -10.90
C ASP A 81 9.31 -13.21 -10.70
N LEU A 82 10.28 -12.67 -9.96
CA LEU A 82 10.49 -11.21 -9.83
C LEU A 82 10.73 -10.57 -11.20
N ALA A 83 11.60 -11.17 -12.01
CA ALA A 83 11.94 -10.69 -13.34
C ALA A 83 10.70 -10.67 -14.26
N ALA A 84 9.91 -11.74 -14.24
CA ALA A 84 8.67 -11.84 -14.99
C ALA A 84 7.65 -10.76 -14.58
N ALA A 85 7.40 -10.58 -13.27
CA ALA A 85 6.47 -9.59 -12.77
C ALA A 85 6.89 -8.14 -13.09
N MET A 86 8.19 -7.87 -13.09
CA MET A 86 8.72 -6.56 -13.46
C MET A 86 8.87 -6.33 -14.97
N LYS A 87 8.63 -7.35 -15.80
CA LYS A 87 8.92 -7.39 -17.24
C LYS A 87 10.38 -7.04 -17.56
N CYS A 88 11.32 -7.65 -16.83
CA CYS A 88 12.76 -7.43 -17.01
C CYS A 88 13.55 -8.75 -16.97
N SER A 89 14.88 -8.68 -17.07
CA SER A 89 15.75 -9.85 -16.94
C SER A 89 16.11 -10.14 -15.50
N GLU A 90 16.37 -11.41 -15.16
CA GLU A 90 16.91 -11.80 -13.84
C GLU A 90 18.19 -11.03 -13.49
N ARG A 91 19.06 -10.80 -14.48
CA ARG A 91 20.26 -9.97 -14.31
C ARG A 91 19.93 -8.56 -13.79
N THR A 92 18.80 -7.98 -14.19
CA THR A 92 18.34 -6.68 -13.71
C THR A 92 17.91 -6.77 -12.25
N VAL A 93 17.17 -7.81 -11.87
CA VAL A 93 16.76 -8.07 -10.48
C VAL A 93 17.99 -8.20 -9.57
N GLN A 94 18.96 -9.00 -9.99
CA GLN A 94 20.22 -9.24 -9.28
C GLN A 94 21.03 -7.96 -9.10
N ARG A 95 21.15 -7.17 -10.18
CA ARG A 95 21.83 -5.88 -10.14
C ARG A 95 21.16 -4.92 -9.17
N ASN A 96 19.83 -4.86 -9.19
CA ASN A 96 19.05 -4.03 -8.28
C ASN A 96 19.22 -4.46 -6.82
N ASN A 97 19.18 -5.77 -6.53
CA ASN A 97 19.44 -6.31 -5.19
C ASN A 97 20.79 -5.84 -4.65
N LYS A 98 21.85 -5.95 -5.48
CA LYS A 98 23.18 -5.45 -5.13
C LYS A 98 23.16 -3.95 -4.86
N ILE A 99 22.57 -3.15 -5.74
CA ILE A 99 22.47 -1.69 -5.56
C ILE A 99 21.72 -1.32 -4.28
N PHE A 100 20.59 -1.98 -3.98
CA PHE A 100 19.84 -1.72 -2.75
C PHE A 100 20.64 -2.10 -1.50
N SER A 101 21.40 -3.19 -1.57
CA SER A 101 22.30 -3.59 -0.49
C SER A 101 23.46 -2.62 -0.28
N ASP A 102 24.13 -2.21 -1.37
CA ASP A 102 25.21 -1.23 -1.33
C ASP A 102 24.74 0.13 -0.77
N ARG A 103 23.46 0.47 -0.98
CA ARG A 103 22.81 1.67 -0.42
C ARG A 103 22.26 1.48 1.00
N GLY A 104 22.43 0.30 1.60
CA GLY A 104 21.95 -0.02 2.95
C GLY A 104 20.44 -0.15 3.09
N ILE A 105 19.68 -0.20 2.00
CA ILE A 105 18.21 -0.28 2.01
C ILE A 105 17.74 -1.65 2.48
N LEU A 106 18.42 -2.71 2.03
CA LEU A 106 18.08 -4.09 2.36
C LEU A 106 19.33 -4.96 2.53
N LYS A 107 19.15 -6.07 3.21
CA LYS A 107 20.03 -7.22 3.20
C LYS A 107 19.38 -8.28 2.32
N TRP A 108 20.17 -8.99 1.53
CA TRP A 108 19.65 -10.11 0.76
C TRP A 108 20.66 -11.24 0.72
N SER A 109 20.15 -12.46 0.60
CA SER A 109 20.94 -13.66 0.39
C SER A 109 20.32 -14.49 -0.71
N ARG A 110 21.17 -15.15 -1.49
CA ARG A 110 20.74 -16.14 -2.46
C ARG A 110 20.79 -17.53 -1.82
N LEU A 111 19.68 -18.24 -1.95
CA LEU A 111 19.50 -19.63 -1.53
C LEU A 111 19.67 -20.55 -2.75
N TYR A 112 19.17 -21.78 -2.64
CA TYR A 112 19.21 -22.76 -3.72
C TYR A 112 18.28 -22.38 -4.90
N SER A 113 18.63 -22.81 -6.12
CA SER A 113 17.79 -22.72 -7.33
C SER A 113 17.31 -21.30 -7.69
N GLY A 114 18.14 -20.28 -7.48
CA GLY A 114 17.78 -18.89 -7.81
C GLY A 114 16.71 -18.27 -6.89
N THR A 115 16.41 -18.94 -5.78
CA THR A 115 15.57 -18.39 -4.71
C THR A 115 16.38 -17.41 -3.86
N ILE A 116 15.75 -16.33 -3.41
CA ILE A 116 16.36 -15.31 -2.56
C ILE A 116 15.54 -15.10 -1.28
N SER A 117 16.22 -14.60 -0.26
CA SER A 117 15.61 -13.97 0.90
C SER A 117 16.09 -12.53 1.01
N VAL A 118 15.17 -11.63 1.36
CA VAL A 118 15.39 -10.19 1.45
C VAL A 118 14.84 -9.70 2.79
N GLN A 119 15.56 -8.78 3.43
CA GLN A 119 15.15 -8.11 4.65
C GLN A 119 15.41 -6.61 4.52
N PHE A 120 14.40 -5.77 4.74
CA PHE A 120 14.60 -4.32 4.82
C PHE A 120 15.41 -3.96 6.08
N THR A 121 16.43 -3.11 5.94
CA THR A 121 17.33 -2.77 7.07
C THR A 121 16.62 -1.93 8.13
N ASN A 122 15.85 -0.93 7.71
CA ASN A 122 15.09 -0.02 8.57
C ASN A 122 13.62 0.00 8.16
N TYR A 123 12.97 -1.15 8.20
CA TYR A 123 11.60 -1.30 7.68
C TYR A 123 10.62 -0.28 8.27
N LEU A 124 10.58 -0.14 9.59
CA LEU A 124 9.64 0.75 10.28
C LEU A 124 9.85 2.22 9.88
N ASP A 125 11.05 2.76 9.96
CA ASP A 125 11.32 4.19 9.68
C ASP A 125 11.35 4.52 8.17
N ASP A 126 11.98 3.69 7.35
CA ASP A 126 12.21 4.04 5.93
C ASP A 126 11.11 3.56 4.98
N ILE A 127 10.47 2.42 5.28
CA ILE A 127 9.41 1.85 4.43
C ILE A 127 8.03 2.25 4.94
N MET A 128 7.82 2.17 6.27
CA MET A 128 6.53 2.43 6.89
C MET A 128 6.39 3.84 7.47
N ASP A 129 7.49 4.61 7.58
CA ASP A 129 7.53 5.94 8.21
C ASP A 129 6.91 5.93 9.61
N LEU A 130 7.31 4.94 10.41
CA LEU A 130 6.88 4.72 11.78
C LEU A 130 8.06 4.92 12.73
N GLN A 131 7.89 5.86 13.65
CA GLN A 131 8.84 6.15 14.70
C GLN A 131 8.24 5.77 16.04
N GLU A 132 8.93 4.93 16.79
CA GLU A 132 8.49 4.51 18.12
C GLU A 132 8.51 5.70 19.09
N ILE A 133 7.42 5.90 19.81
CA ILE A 133 7.28 6.96 20.80
C ILE A 133 7.70 6.39 22.16
N THR A 134 8.88 6.79 22.64
CA THR A 134 9.35 6.49 24.00
C THR A 134 8.93 7.61 24.96
N ASP A 135 7.68 7.61 25.44
CA ASP A 135 7.05 8.37 26.57
C ASP A 135 7.49 9.80 26.94
N THR A 136 8.31 10.49 26.15
CA THR A 136 8.96 11.77 26.49
C THR A 136 8.55 12.93 25.59
N VAL A 137 7.69 12.70 24.59
CA VAL A 137 7.26 13.74 23.65
C VAL A 137 5.81 14.15 23.94
N ARG A 138 5.64 15.39 24.45
CA ARG A 138 4.38 16.00 24.90
C ARG A 138 3.31 16.25 23.82
N ASP A 139 3.44 15.65 22.65
CA ASP A 139 2.64 16.00 21.47
C ASP A 139 1.72 14.83 21.08
N GLN A 140 0.52 14.79 21.68
CA GLN A 140 -0.45 13.69 21.57
C GLN A 140 -1.23 13.67 20.24
N SER A 141 -0.89 14.52 19.28
CA SER A 141 -1.78 14.88 18.17
C SER A 141 -1.70 13.96 16.94
N SER A 142 -0.89 12.90 16.94
CA SER A 142 -0.72 12.03 15.74
C SER A 142 -0.13 10.64 16.04
N CYS A 143 -0.63 9.94 17.07
CA CYS A 143 -0.21 8.57 17.36
C CYS A 143 -1.03 7.55 16.56
N VAL A 144 -0.37 6.56 15.96
CA VAL A 144 -1.00 5.39 15.34
C VAL A 144 -0.66 4.18 16.19
N GLU A 145 -1.70 3.53 16.72
CA GLU A 145 -1.56 2.21 17.35
C GLU A 145 -1.74 1.14 16.26
N LEU A 146 -0.69 0.34 16.05
CA LEU A 146 -0.73 -0.76 15.09
C LEU A 146 -1.02 -2.05 15.85
N PRO A 147 -2.11 -2.78 15.51
CA PRO A 147 -2.51 -3.99 16.23
C PRO A 147 -1.42 -5.07 16.28
N GLU A 148 -0.52 -5.08 15.31
CA GLU A 148 0.54 -6.08 15.13
C GLU A 148 1.70 -5.91 16.13
N PHE A 149 1.83 -4.74 16.76
CA PHE A 149 2.90 -4.41 17.69
C PHE A 149 2.33 -4.10 19.08
N GLU A 150 1.86 -5.15 19.77
CA GLU A 150 1.31 -5.05 21.12
C GLU A 150 2.22 -4.20 22.03
N ASN A 151 1.64 -3.19 22.70
CA ASN A 151 2.30 -2.26 23.63
C ASN A 151 3.31 -1.26 23.06
N ARG A 152 3.39 -1.07 21.73
CA ARG A 152 4.22 -0.02 21.12
C ARG A 152 3.37 1.07 20.46
N LYS A 153 3.68 2.33 20.76
CA LYS A 153 3.04 3.49 20.12
C LYS A 153 3.96 4.03 19.05
N PHE A 154 3.42 4.21 17.85
CA PHE A 154 4.17 4.78 16.74
C PHE A 154 3.60 6.13 16.32
N ARG A 155 4.49 7.02 15.87
CA ARG A 155 4.14 8.23 15.15
C ARG A 155 4.50 8.05 13.69
N SER A 156 3.60 8.44 12.79
CA SER A 156 3.93 8.62 11.38
C SER A 156 3.91 10.09 11.02
N LYS A 157 4.95 10.55 10.33
CA LYS A 157 5.06 11.96 9.91
C LYS A 157 4.28 12.20 8.62
N SER A 158 4.40 11.27 7.68
CA SER A 158 3.82 11.39 6.33
C SER A 158 2.51 10.65 6.17
N GLY A 159 2.21 9.69 7.06
CA GLY A 159 1.09 8.77 6.91
C GLY A 159 1.39 7.66 5.90
N TYR A 160 0.37 6.87 5.56
CA TYR A 160 0.49 5.72 4.66
C TYR A 160 -0.66 5.69 3.65
N THR A 161 -0.39 5.11 2.49
CA THR A 161 -1.40 4.72 1.50
C THR A 161 -1.49 3.20 1.47
N ILE A 162 -2.70 2.67 1.44
CA ILE A 162 -2.90 1.22 1.25
C ILE A 162 -2.99 0.93 -0.24
N LEU A 163 -2.15 0.05 -0.75
CA LEU A 163 -2.25 -0.48 -2.11
C LEU A 163 -2.91 -1.85 -2.09
N THR A 164 -3.93 -2.05 -2.92
CA THR A 164 -4.44 -3.40 -3.17
C THR A 164 -3.47 -4.17 -4.08
N ARG A 165 -3.64 -5.48 -4.16
CA ARG A 165 -2.92 -6.32 -5.13
C ARG A 165 -3.10 -5.80 -6.55
N GLU A 166 -4.33 -5.45 -6.93
CA GLU A 166 -4.68 -4.96 -8.26
C GLU A 166 -4.00 -3.60 -8.56
N ASN A 167 -3.92 -2.71 -7.55
CA ASN A 167 -3.15 -1.46 -7.68
C ASN A 167 -1.68 -1.75 -7.98
N LEU A 168 -1.07 -2.68 -7.23
CA LEU A 168 0.33 -3.05 -7.42
C LEU A 168 0.57 -3.68 -8.78
N GLU A 169 -0.26 -4.64 -9.19
CA GLU A 169 -0.18 -5.29 -10.50
C GLU A 169 -0.24 -4.26 -11.63
N PHE A 170 -1.20 -3.32 -11.57
CA PHE A 170 -1.28 -2.24 -12.55
C PHE A 170 -0.01 -1.37 -12.59
N LEU A 171 0.52 -0.98 -11.43
CA LEU A 171 1.77 -0.21 -11.35
C LEU A 171 2.97 -0.99 -11.94
N LEU A 172 3.03 -2.30 -11.72
CA LEU A 172 4.05 -3.19 -12.28
C LEU A 172 3.88 -3.41 -13.79
N GLU A 173 2.68 -3.24 -14.34
CA GLU A 173 2.43 -3.33 -15.78
C GLU A 173 2.82 -2.07 -16.55
N LEU A 174 2.90 -0.90 -15.91
CA LEU A 174 3.23 0.37 -16.55
C LEU A 174 4.68 0.37 -17.11
N ASP A 175 4.80 0.47 -18.42
CA ASP A 175 6.11 0.54 -19.09
C ASP A 175 6.71 1.96 -19.11
N ASP A 176 5.88 2.99 -18.96
CA ASP A 176 6.32 4.38 -18.90
C ASP A 176 6.69 4.79 -17.46
N VAL A 177 7.97 5.08 -17.25
CA VAL A 177 8.53 5.52 -15.97
C VAL A 177 7.86 6.77 -15.43
N ASN A 178 7.52 7.72 -16.29
CA ASN A 178 6.93 8.99 -15.86
C ASN A 178 5.45 8.82 -15.57
N ALA A 179 4.75 7.93 -16.27
CA ALA A 179 3.41 7.53 -15.89
C ALA A 179 3.42 6.83 -14.53
N LEU A 180 4.34 5.89 -14.29
CA LEU A 180 4.51 5.23 -12.99
C LEU A 180 4.74 6.25 -11.87
N ARG A 181 5.67 7.20 -12.06
CA ARG A 181 5.94 8.27 -11.08
C ARG A 181 4.72 9.15 -10.83
N LEU A 182 3.99 9.51 -11.88
CA LEU A 182 2.76 10.31 -11.76
C LEU A 182 1.67 9.54 -11.01
N SER A 183 1.50 8.24 -11.27
CA SER A 183 0.58 7.36 -10.55
C SER A 183 0.88 7.34 -9.06
N LEU A 184 2.16 7.21 -8.68
CA LEU A 184 2.58 7.22 -7.27
C LEU A 184 2.30 8.58 -6.60
N ARG A 185 2.44 9.70 -7.33
CA ARG A 185 2.04 11.03 -6.82
C ARG A 185 0.53 11.17 -6.66
N ALA A 186 -0.23 10.68 -7.63
CA ALA A 186 -1.68 10.65 -7.58
C ALA A 186 -2.18 9.87 -6.36
N LEU A 187 -1.63 8.68 -6.10
CA LEU A 187 -1.97 7.85 -4.93
C LEU A 187 -1.78 8.62 -3.62
N ARG A 188 -0.62 9.28 -3.43
CA ARG A 188 -0.35 10.07 -2.22
C ARG A 188 -1.31 11.26 -2.08
N ALA A 189 -1.62 11.95 -3.17
CA ALA A 189 -2.52 13.11 -3.09
C ALA A 189 -3.97 12.70 -2.81
N ILE A 190 -4.40 11.57 -3.37
CA ILE A 190 -5.72 10.99 -3.07
C ILE A 190 -5.82 10.63 -1.59
N GLU A 191 -4.80 9.99 -1.00
CA GLU A 191 -4.80 9.69 0.44
C GLU A 191 -4.95 10.98 1.25
N LYS A 192 -4.21 12.03 0.90
CA LYS A 192 -4.29 13.32 1.61
C LYS A 192 -5.65 14.01 1.44
N ASP A 193 -6.13 14.17 0.21
CA ASP A 193 -7.30 14.99 -0.07
C ASP A 193 -8.59 14.23 0.27
N ILE A 194 -8.69 12.96 -0.13
CA ILE A 194 -9.93 12.19 0.03
C ILE A 194 -9.99 11.54 1.42
N HIS A 195 -8.95 10.82 1.84
CA HIS A 195 -9.02 10.03 3.07
C HIS A 195 -8.70 10.83 4.33
N VAL A 196 -7.84 11.85 4.24
CA VAL A 196 -7.51 12.70 5.40
C VAL A 196 -8.40 13.94 5.46
N ASN A 197 -8.61 14.64 4.35
CA ASN A 197 -9.42 15.87 4.34
C ASN A 197 -10.92 15.62 4.05
N ASN A 198 -11.35 14.37 3.81
CA ASN A 198 -12.73 14.00 3.48
C ASN A 198 -13.30 14.70 2.23
N GLU A 199 -12.45 15.01 1.26
CA GLU A 199 -12.88 15.53 -0.04
C GLU A 199 -13.39 14.39 -0.93
N GLU A 200 -14.27 14.67 -1.88
CA GLU A 200 -14.77 13.64 -2.83
C GLU A 200 -13.76 13.26 -3.90
N GLU A 201 -12.85 14.18 -4.25
CA GLU A 201 -11.91 14.04 -5.34
C GLU A 201 -10.63 14.85 -5.09
N SER A 202 -9.51 14.39 -5.64
CA SER A 202 -8.24 15.10 -5.57
C SER A 202 -8.01 15.88 -6.86
N PHE A 203 -7.72 17.17 -6.72
CA PHE A 203 -7.48 18.06 -7.85
C PHE A 203 -5.99 18.32 -8.03
N PHE A 204 -5.52 18.18 -9.26
CA PHE A 204 -4.15 18.48 -9.67
C PHE A 204 -4.13 19.66 -10.63
N SER A 205 -3.47 20.73 -10.21
CA SER A 205 -3.14 21.85 -11.09
C SER A 205 -2.07 21.44 -12.10
N TYR A 206 -2.02 22.17 -13.22
CA TYR A 206 -0.96 21.97 -14.20
C TYR A 206 0.45 22.20 -13.65
N ALA A 207 0.59 23.13 -12.71
CA ALA A 207 1.87 23.43 -12.06
C ALA A 207 2.36 22.21 -11.24
N GLU A 208 1.49 21.65 -10.39
CA GLU A 208 1.81 20.47 -9.58
C GLU A 208 2.30 19.31 -10.47
N ILE A 209 1.59 19.02 -11.56
CA ILE A 209 1.97 17.95 -12.49
C ILE A 209 3.32 18.26 -13.15
N LYS A 210 3.50 19.47 -13.71
CA LYS A 210 4.75 19.90 -14.35
C LYS A 210 5.96 19.80 -13.43
N ASN A 211 5.76 20.08 -12.15
CA ASN A 211 6.82 20.11 -11.17
C ASN A 211 7.19 18.71 -10.64
N SER A 212 6.28 17.73 -10.79
CA SER A 212 6.57 16.30 -10.57
C SER A 212 7.19 15.55 -11.76
N ILE A 213 7.20 16.13 -12.97
CA ILE A 213 7.69 15.44 -14.18
C ILE A 213 8.94 16.10 -14.79
N PRO A 214 9.71 15.38 -15.63
CA PRO A 214 10.86 15.95 -16.34
C PRO A 214 10.50 17.11 -17.28
N PRO A 215 11.44 18.05 -17.56
CA PRO A 215 11.14 19.27 -18.30
C PRO A 215 10.63 19.03 -19.72
N TYR A 216 11.12 17.98 -20.37
CA TYR A 216 10.75 17.61 -21.74
C TYR A 216 9.30 17.10 -21.86
N LEU A 217 8.60 16.82 -20.75
CA LEU A 217 7.18 16.40 -20.74
C LEU A 217 6.22 17.49 -20.26
N ARG A 218 6.71 18.71 -20.00
CA ARG A 218 5.92 19.78 -19.37
C ARG A 218 4.94 20.50 -20.32
N TYR A 219 4.80 20.07 -21.57
CA TYR A 219 3.84 20.66 -22.49
C TYR A 219 2.48 19.94 -22.41
N LYS A 220 1.39 20.68 -22.68
CA LYS A 220 0.01 20.25 -22.38
C LYS A 220 -0.31 18.88 -22.97
N LYS A 221 0.06 18.64 -24.23
CA LYS A 221 -0.17 17.37 -24.93
C LYS A 221 0.56 16.18 -24.27
N ALA A 222 1.80 16.35 -23.80
CA ALA A 222 2.50 15.29 -23.07
C ALA A 222 1.84 15.02 -21.71
N VAL A 223 1.45 16.07 -20.99
CA VAL A 223 0.75 15.92 -19.71
C VAL A 223 -0.57 15.16 -19.89
N LEU A 224 -1.38 15.51 -20.88
CA LEU A 224 -2.61 14.79 -21.22
C LEU A 224 -2.33 13.32 -21.55
N SER A 225 -1.28 13.05 -22.34
CA SER A 225 -0.87 11.69 -22.69
C SER A 225 -0.34 10.88 -21.51
N LEU A 226 0.24 11.53 -20.49
CA LEU A 226 0.63 10.86 -19.25
C LEU A 226 -0.58 10.56 -18.39
N LEU A 227 -1.47 11.54 -18.20
CA LEU A 227 -2.69 11.40 -17.40
C LEU A 227 -3.59 10.26 -17.92
N SER A 228 -3.72 10.12 -19.25
CA SER A 228 -4.51 9.03 -19.84
C SER A 228 -3.96 7.64 -19.50
N LYS A 229 -2.65 7.51 -19.20
CA LYS A 229 -2.05 6.24 -18.76
C LYS A 229 -2.34 5.92 -17.29
N VAL A 230 -2.77 6.91 -16.51
CA VAL A 230 -3.11 6.75 -15.09
C VAL A 230 -4.60 6.39 -14.90
N GLU A 231 -5.43 6.51 -15.94
CA GLU A 231 -6.87 6.18 -15.92
C GLU A 231 -7.18 4.74 -15.52
N GLY A 232 -6.20 3.83 -15.57
CA GLY A 232 -6.38 2.47 -15.05
C GLY A 232 -6.71 2.46 -13.55
N LEU A 233 -6.04 3.29 -12.76
CA LEU A 233 -6.21 3.39 -11.30
C LEU A 233 -7.34 4.36 -10.89
N PHE A 234 -7.54 5.42 -11.68
CA PHE A 234 -8.42 6.53 -11.29
C PHE A 234 -9.45 6.85 -12.36
N LYS A 235 -10.61 7.34 -11.93
CA LYS A 235 -11.52 8.08 -12.80
C LYS A 235 -10.93 9.49 -12.97
N LEU A 236 -10.60 9.84 -14.20
CA LEU A 236 -9.99 11.11 -14.56
C LEU A 236 -11.02 12.03 -15.21
N GLU A 237 -11.06 13.28 -14.79
CA GLU A 237 -11.78 14.34 -15.48
C GLU A 237 -10.85 15.54 -15.72
N ILE A 238 -10.85 16.08 -16.94
CA ILE A 238 -9.91 17.13 -17.35
C ILE A 238 -10.66 18.42 -17.65
N PHE A 239 -10.32 19.46 -16.91
CA PHE A 239 -10.84 20.81 -17.02
C PHE A 239 -9.76 21.72 -17.60
N ASP A 240 -9.81 21.92 -18.92
CA ASP A 240 -8.74 22.59 -19.68
C ASP A 240 -9.23 23.69 -20.63
N THR A 241 -10.51 24.01 -20.54
CA THR A 241 -11.19 25.08 -21.26
C THR A 241 -11.98 25.94 -20.27
N GLU A 242 -12.14 27.22 -20.59
CA GLU A 242 -12.85 28.19 -19.76
C GLU A 242 -14.25 27.69 -19.37
N ARG A 243 -15.05 27.23 -20.35
CA ARG A 243 -16.39 26.67 -20.10
C ARG A 243 -16.41 25.50 -19.11
N LYS A 244 -15.41 24.62 -19.16
CA LYS A 244 -15.32 23.48 -18.22
C LYS A 244 -14.90 23.96 -16.84
N LEU A 245 -13.98 24.93 -16.77
CA LEU A 245 -13.55 25.54 -15.53
C LEU A 245 -14.71 26.31 -14.89
N ASP A 246 -15.51 27.06 -15.66
CA ASP A 246 -16.69 27.78 -15.15
C ASP A 246 -17.72 26.82 -14.56
N ARG A 247 -17.96 25.67 -15.19
CA ARG A 247 -18.81 24.61 -14.62
C ARG A 247 -18.25 24.11 -13.29
N LEU A 248 -16.95 23.81 -13.23
CA LEU A 248 -16.29 23.41 -11.99
C LEU A 248 -16.38 24.53 -10.92
N PHE A 249 -16.24 25.79 -11.32
CA PHE A 249 -16.40 26.96 -10.46
C PHE A 249 -17.79 27.00 -9.83
N HIS A 250 -18.84 26.82 -10.63
CA HIS A 250 -20.22 26.84 -10.17
C HIS A 250 -20.62 25.62 -9.34
N GLU A 251 -20.12 24.43 -9.67
CA GLU A 251 -20.49 23.18 -9.01
C GLU A 251 -19.77 22.98 -7.66
N LYS A 252 -18.48 23.35 -7.57
CA LYS A 252 -17.59 22.85 -6.49
C LYS A 252 -16.83 23.94 -5.73
N LEU A 253 -16.72 25.15 -6.27
CA LEU A 253 -15.77 26.15 -5.77
C LEU A 253 -16.36 27.12 -4.73
N SER A 254 -17.68 27.11 -4.54
CA SER A 254 -18.37 27.79 -3.44
C SER A 254 -17.90 27.33 -2.04
N SER A 255 -17.20 26.19 -1.96
CA SER A 255 -16.91 25.49 -0.71
C SER A 255 -15.41 25.39 -0.36
N SER A 256 -14.47 25.62 -1.27
CA SER A 256 -13.02 25.36 -1.02
C SER A 256 -12.06 26.42 -1.58
N LYS A 257 -11.38 27.15 -0.68
CA LYS A 257 -10.31 28.12 -1.01
C LYS A 257 -9.09 27.46 -1.68
N ALA A 258 -8.84 26.17 -1.42
CA ALA A 258 -7.69 25.45 -1.96
C ALA A 258 -7.85 25.18 -3.48
N LEU A 259 -9.06 24.81 -3.90
CA LEU A 259 -9.38 24.59 -5.32
C LEU A 259 -9.23 25.86 -6.14
N ALA A 260 -9.65 27.00 -5.60
CA ALA A 260 -9.51 28.31 -6.24
C ALA A 260 -8.05 28.62 -6.63
N LYS A 261 -7.07 28.24 -5.79
CA LYS A 261 -5.65 28.43 -6.09
C LYS A 261 -5.17 27.53 -7.22
N LYS A 262 -5.65 26.28 -7.29
CA LYS A 262 -5.27 25.30 -8.32
C LYS A 262 -5.81 25.65 -9.70
N VAL A 263 -7.00 26.26 -9.77
CA VAL A 263 -7.66 26.63 -11.03
C VAL A 263 -7.01 27.83 -11.73
N LYS A 264 -6.30 28.71 -11.01
CA LYS A 264 -5.64 29.90 -11.59
C LYS A 264 -4.73 29.58 -12.80
N GLY A 265 -4.22 28.37 -12.91
CA GLY A 265 -3.37 27.92 -14.01
C GLY A 265 -4.10 27.58 -15.32
N GLY A 266 -5.44 27.70 -15.38
CA GLY A 266 -6.24 27.42 -16.59
C GLY A 266 -6.31 25.95 -17.00
N PHE A 267 -5.83 25.04 -16.14
CA PHE A 267 -5.88 23.61 -16.34
C PHE A 267 -5.89 22.90 -14.98
N VAL A 268 -6.86 22.01 -14.80
CA VAL A 268 -6.98 21.15 -13.62
C VAL A 268 -7.40 19.74 -14.06
N ALA A 269 -6.77 18.73 -13.48
CA ALA A 269 -7.20 17.35 -13.56
C ALA A 269 -7.86 16.96 -12.23
N SER A 270 -9.08 16.43 -12.28
CA SER A 270 -9.70 15.76 -11.14
C SER A 270 -9.43 14.26 -11.21
N LEU A 271 -9.09 13.68 -10.07
CA LEU A 271 -8.85 12.27 -9.88
C LEU A 271 -9.75 11.75 -8.76
N ARG A 272 -10.51 10.70 -9.07
CA ARG A 272 -11.25 9.91 -8.08
C ARG A 272 -10.76 8.47 -8.12
N PRO A 273 -10.57 7.81 -6.96
CA PRO A 273 -10.34 6.37 -6.96
C PRO A 273 -11.53 5.69 -7.64
N LYS A 274 -11.26 4.76 -8.55
CA LYS A 274 -12.30 3.83 -9.00
C LYS A 274 -12.74 3.02 -7.77
N ASN A 275 -14.04 2.71 -7.66
CA ASN A 275 -14.60 2.08 -6.45
C ASN A 275 -13.87 0.78 -6.06
N GLU A 276 -13.39 0.03 -7.05
CA GLU A 276 -12.58 -1.19 -6.91
C GLU A 276 -11.18 -0.96 -6.31
N PHE A 277 -10.78 0.30 -6.13
CA PHE A 277 -9.44 0.70 -5.70
C PHE A 277 -9.45 1.66 -4.50
N ASN A 278 -10.60 1.85 -3.83
CA ASN A 278 -10.62 2.47 -2.50
C ASN A 278 -10.17 1.44 -1.44
N ALA A 279 -8.86 1.21 -1.40
CA ALA A 279 -8.23 0.13 -0.65
C ALA A 279 -8.55 0.17 0.86
N ARG A 280 -8.62 1.37 1.46
CA ARG A 280 -8.88 1.54 2.89
C ARG A 280 -10.30 1.13 3.27
N HIS A 281 -11.28 1.62 2.52
CA HIS A 281 -12.68 1.28 2.74
C HIS A 281 -12.93 -0.21 2.47
N GLN A 282 -12.38 -0.75 1.37
CA GLN A 282 -12.51 -2.16 1.04
C GLN A 282 -11.90 -3.05 2.13
N ARG A 283 -10.67 -2.77 2.58
CA ARG A 283 -10.01 -3.53 3.65
C ARG A 283 -10.85 -3.52 4.94
N GLN A 284 -11.39 -2.37 5.33
CA GLN A 284 -12.24 -2.26 6.52
C GLN A 284 -13.53 -3.08 6.38
N GLN A 285 -14.20 -3.01 5.23
CA GLN A 285 -15.38 -3.81 4.96
C GLN A 285 -15.07 -5.31 4.99
N GLU A 286 -13.98 -5.74 4.35
CA GLU A 286 -13.55 -7.13 4.34
C GLU A 286 -13.22 -7.64 5.75
N GLN A 287 -12.59 -6.82 6.60
CA GLN A 287 -12.31 -7.15 8.00
C GLN A 287 -13.59 -7.35 8.83
N ILE A 288 -14.61 -6.49 8.63
CA ILE A 288 -15.90 -6.60 9.31
C ILE A 288 -16.61 -7.89 8.88
N VAL A 289 -16.70 -8.13 7.57
CA VAL A 289 -17.37 -9.32 7.02
C VAL A 289 -16.65 -10.59 7.47
N PHE A 290 -15.32 -10.62 7.44
CA PHE A 290 -14.54 -11.75 7.91
C PHE A 290 -14.75 -12.02 9.40
N SER A 291 -14.78 -10.98 10.23
CA SER A 291 -15.05 -11.13 11.66
C SER A 291 -16.41 -11.75 11.94
N HIS A 292 -17.43 -11.36 11.18
CA HIS A 292 -18.76 -11.98 11.24
C HIS A 292 -18.73 -13.45 10.82
N LYS A 293 -18.07 -13.78 9.70
CA LYS A 293 -17.95 -15.17 9.22
C LYS A 293 -17.17 -16.07 10.16
N LEU A 294 -16.11 -15.56 10.78
CA LEU A 294 -15.33 -16.28 11.79
C LEU A 294 -16.17 -16.57 13.04
N THR A 295 -17.07 -15.65 13.41
CA THR A 295 -18.01 -15.86 14.51
C THR A 295 -19.01 -16.98 14.17
N LEU A 296 -19.58 -16.98 12.97
CA LEU A 296 -20.48 -18.04 12.50
C LEU A 296 -19.78 -19.39 12.43
N PHE A 297 -18.55 -19.44 11.88
CA PHE A 297 -17.72 -20.64 11.85
C PHE A 297 -17.49 -21.18 13.27
N ALA A 298 -17.12 -20.32 14.22
CA ALA A 298 -16.92 -20.72 15.62
C ALA A 298 -18.20 -21.25 16.27
N GLN A 299 -19.37 -20.66 15.97
CA GLN A 299 -20.67 -21.14 16.45
C GLN A 299 -21.03 -22.52 15.87
N ASN A 300 -20.81 -22.73 14.57
CA ASN A 300 -21.04 -24.01 13.89
C ASN A 300 -20.12 -25.11 14.42
N MET A 301 -18.88 -24.76 14.79
CA MET A 301 -17.94 -25.70 15.41
C MET A 301 -18.29 -26.01 16.86
N ALA A 302 -18.80 -25.02 17.62
CA ALA A 302 -19.17 -25.18 19.03
C ALA A 302 -20.48 -25.97 19.25
N SER A 303 -21.40 -25.96 18.28
CA SER A 303 -22.60 -26.81 18.31
C SER A 303 -22.27 -28.30 18.13
N ASN A 304 -21.11 -28.62 17.56
CA ASN A 304 -20.53 -29.96 17.59
C ASN A 304 -19.77 -30.16 18.91
N ALA A 305 -20.18 -31.16 19.71
CA ALA A 305 -19.82 -31.38 21.12
C ALA A 305 -18.30 -31.51 21.48
N LEU A 306 -17.39 -31.30 20.51
CA LEU A 306 -15.94 -31.32 20.67
C LEU A 306 -15.34 -29.93 20.94
N TYR A 307 -16.06 -28.82 20.67
CA TYR A 307 -15.53 -27.47 20.88
C TYR A 307 -16.24 -26.78 22.06
N LYS A 308 -15.74 -27.01 23.29
CA LYS A 308 -16.08 -26.11 24.41
C LYS A 308 -15.31 -24.81 24.21
N ALA A 309 -16.07 -23.77 23.87
CA ALA A 309 -15.62 -22.41 23.61
C ALA A 309 -14.51 -21.94 24.56
N GLN A 310 -13.35 -21.66 23.99
CA GLN A 310 -12.45 -20.64 24.50
C GLN A 310 -12.50 -19.44 23.55
N GLU A 311 -12.53 -18.26 24.14
CA GLU A 311 -12.65 -16.94 23.52
C GLU A 311 -11.86 -16.81 22.21
N SER A 312 -12.53 -16.28 21.18
CA SER A 312 -11.97 -15.78 19.91
C SER A 312 -10.70 -16.49 19.43
N VAL A 313 -10.84 -17.54 18.62
CA VAL A 313 -9.71 -18.35 18.14
C VAL A 313 -8.60 -17.55 17.43
N LEU A 314 -8.90 -16.33 16.96
CA LEU A 314 -7.92 -15.36 16.52
C LEU A 314 -8.18 -14.01 17.21
N ASN A 315 -7.12 -13.38 17.70
CA ASN A 315 -7.20 -12.02 18.24
C ASN A 315 -7.49 -11.00 17.10
N VAL A 316 -7.65 -9.72 17.43
CA VAL A 316 -7.95 -8.69 16.41
C VAL A 316 -6.79 -8.54 15.42
N SER A 317 -5.54 -8.60 15.88
CA SER A 317 -4.36 -8.38 15.04
C SER A 317 -4.14 -9.53 14.04
N GLU A 318 -4.31 -10.78 14.47
CA GLU A 318 -4.25 -11.97 13.61
C GLU A 318 -5.31 -11.93 12.50
N ARG A 319 -6.54 -11.48 12.82
CA ARG A 319 -7.60 -11.30 11.82
C ARG A 319 -7.26 -10.22 10.79
N VAL A 320 -6.72 -9.09 11.27
CA VAL A 320 -6.27 -7.99 10.40
C VAL A 320 -5.13 -8.45 9.49
N ALA A 321 -4.16 -9.21 10.02
CA ALA A 321 -3.03 -9.73 9.26
C ALA A 321 -3.49 -10.70 8.16
N LEU A 322 -4.38 -11.65 8.47
CA LEU A 322 -4.90 -12.61 7.48
C LEU A 322 -5.60 -11.92 6.31
N ILE A 323 -6.46 -10.94 6.59
CA ILE A 323 -7.14 -10.18 5.53
C ILE A 323 -6.15 -9.35 4.73
N SER A 324 -5.15 -8.77 5.39
CA SER A 324 -4.13 -7.97 4.71
C SER A 324 -3.28 -8.82 3.75
N SER A 325 -2.92 -10.04 4.13
CA SER A 325 -2.13 -10.94 3.29
C SER A 325 -2.96 -11.62 2.19
N PHE A 326 -4.13 -12.18 2.52
CA PHE A 326 -4.83 -13.11 1.62
C PHE A 326 -6.14 -12.57 1.02
N GLY A 327 -6.72 -11.55 1.63
CA GLY A 327 -8.04 -11.01 1.29
C GLY A 327 -9.21 -11.92 1.69
N LEU A 328 -10.42 -11.38 1.69
CA LEU A 328 -11.61 -12.06 2.18
C LEU A 328 -11.92 -13.37 1.44
N LYS A 329 -11.87 -13.35 0.10
CA LYS A 329 -12.25 -14.52 -0.73
C LYS A 329 -11.39 -15.76 -0.42
N THR A 330 -10.09 -15.56 -0.21
CA THR A 330 -9.15 -16.65 0.08
C THR A 330 -9.37 -17.17 1.50
N ALA A 331 -9.53 -16.26 2.47
CA ALA A 331 -9.81 -16.61 3.85
C ALA A 331 -11.12 -17.39 3.99
N GLU A 332 -12.17 -17.02 3.26
CA GLU A 332 -13.45 -17.75 3.23
C GLU A 332 -13.33 -19.16 2.66
N LYS A 333 -12.55 -19.33 1.58
CA LYS A 333 -12.29 -20.65 1.01
C LYS A 333 -11.56 -21.54 2.02
N ALA A 334 -10.59 -20.99 2.74
CA ALA A 334 -9.88 -21.71 3.79
C ALA A 334 -10.83 -22.16 4.90
N LEU A 335 -11.71 -21.29 5.40
CA LEU A 335 -12.73 -21.65 6.40
C LEU A 335 -13.62 -22.82 5.92
N LYS A 336 -14.10 -22.78 4.67
CA LYS A 336 -14.93 -23.85 4.10
C LYS A 336 -14.19 -25.19 3.97
N ILE A 337 -12.91 -25.16 3.59
CA ILE A 337 -12.09 -26.38 3.51
C ILE A 337 -11.96 -27.01 4.90
N ILE A 338 -11.72 -26.19 5.93
CA ILE A 338 -11.65 -26.65 7.32
C ILE A 338 -12.98 -27.27 7.73
N GLU A 339 -14.12 -26.59 7.50
CA GLU A 339 -15.45 -27.14 7.82
C GLU A 339 -15.65 -28.52 7.18
N ALA A 340 -15.35 -28.65 5.89
CA ALA A 340 -15.48 -29.91 5.16
C ALA A 340 -14.56 -31.02 5.68
N GLU A 341 -13.31 -30.72 6.03
CA GLU A 341 -12.39 -31.69 6.62
C GLU A 341 -12.86 -32.17 8.00
N PHE A 342 -13.44 -31.28 8.81
CA PHE A 342 -14.02 -31.66 10.10
C PHE A 342 -15.26 -32.56 9.94
N GLU A 343 -16.18 -32.21 9.04
CA GLU A 343 -17.37 -33.03 8.75
C GLU A 343 -16.99 -34.43 8.26
N ASN A 344 -15.98 -34.53 7.39
CA ASN A 344 -15.51 -35.82 6.88
C ASN A 344 -14.83 -36.66 7.98
N ASN A 345 -14.04 -36.06 8.86
CA ASN A 345 -13.37 -36.78 9.96
C ASN A 345 -14.31 -37.20 11.10
N LEU A 346 -15.45 -36.52 11.29
CA LEU A 346 -16.51 -36.95 12.22
C LEU A 346 -17.17 -38.27 11.82
N SER A 347 -17.13 -38.63 10.53
CA SER A 347 -17.64 -39.92 10.03
C SER A 347 -16.67 -41.11 10.30
N ALA A 348 -15.44 -40.82 10.75
CA ALA A 348 -14.43 -41.83 11.11
C ALA A 348 -14.22 -41.85 12.64
N THR A 349 -14.82 -42.82 13.32
CA THR A 349 -14.60 -43.11 14.76
C THR A 349 -13.21 -43.74 15.00
N PRO A 350 -12.65 -43.79 16.24
CA PRO A 350 -12.65 -42.86 17.36
C PRO A 350 -11.18 -42.44 17.70
N LEU A 351 -10.69 -41.33 17.16
CA LEU A 351 -9.39 -40.72 17.53
C LEU A 351 -9.53 -39.32 18.16
N THR A 352 -10.74 -39.02 18.65
CA THR A 352 -11.19 -37.71 19.12
C THR A 352 -10.60 -37.23 20.45
N ARG A 353 -9.60 -37.90 21.02
CA ARG A 353 -8.87 -37.41 22.20
C ARG A 353 -7.55 -36.71 21.91
N ALA A 354 -6.89 -37.01 20.78
CA ALA A 354 -5.60 -36.39 20.44
C ALA A 354 -5.74 -35.02 19.73
N PHE A 355 -6.95 -34.66 19.28
CA PHE A 355 -7.22 -33.40 18.59
C PHE A 355 -7.54 -32.22 19.53
N ASN A 356 -7.79 -32.48 20.82
CA ASN A 356 -8.22 -31.45 21.77
C ASN A 356 -7.10 -30.47 22.19
N GLU A 357 -5.83 -30.86 22.06
CA GLU A 357 -4.69 -29.93 22.25
C GLU A 357 -4.21 -29.32 20.93
N ASN A 358 -4.62 -29.89 19.79
CA ASN A 358 -4.14 -29.52 18.46
C ASN A 358 -5.10 -28.61 17.65
N SER A 359 -6.30 -28.28 18.13
CA SER A 359 -7.27 -27.48 17.38
C SER A 359 -6.94 -25.97 17.36
N SER A 360 -6.46 -25.41 18.48
CA SER A 360 -5.82 -24.08 18.52
C SER A 360 -4.56 -24.04 17.65
N ILE A 361 -3.79 -25.13 17.69
CA ILE A 361 -2.62 -25.36 16.84
C ILE A 361 -3.03 -25.50 15.38
N CYS A 362 -4.20 -26.03 15.02
CA CYS A 362 -4.67 -26.19 13.65
C CYS A 362 -5.05 -24.86 12.99
N LEU A 363 -5.69 -23.93 13.71
CA LEU A 363 -5.98 -22.59 13.19
C LEU A 363 -4.74 -21.69 13.14
N ARG A 364 -3.84 -21.79 14.14
CA ARG A 364 -2.50 -21.19 14.06
C ARG A 364 -1.63 -21.83 12.98
N ASN A 365 -1.70 -23.14 12.81
CA ASN A 365 -1.02 -23.86 11.74
C ASN A 365 -1.67 -23.62 10.39
N LEU A 366 -2.93 -23.19 10.30
CA LEU A 366 -3.52 -22.73 9.05
C LEU A 366 -3.01 -21.34 8.68
N ALA A 367 -2.85 -20.44 9.65
CA ALA A 367 -2.15 -19.19 9.44
C ALA A 367 -0.67 -19.41 9.03
N LEU A 368 -0.03 -20.48 9.52
CA LEU A 368 1.31 -20.91 9.10
C LEU A 368 1.34 -21.72 7.79
N ASN A 369 0.31 -22.50 7.47
CA ASN A 369 0.21 -23.29 6.23
C ASN A 369 -0.25 -22.44 5.05
N LEU A 370 -0.93 -21.32 5.30
CA LEU A 370 -1.16 -20.28 4.29
C LEU A 370 0.12 -19.51 3.91
N LYS A 371 1.24 -19.70 4.64
CA LYS A 371 2.59 -19.27 4.21
C LYS A 371 3.28 -20.26 3.25
N PHE A 372 2.67 -21.40 2.91
CA PHE A 372 3.24 -22.43 2.02
C PHE A 372 2.45 -22.64 0.73
#